data_AF-A0A0E0QY24-F1
#
_entry.id   AF-A0A0E0QY24-F1
#
_cell.length_a   1.000
_cell.length_b   1.000
_cell.length_c   1.000
_cell.angle_alpha   90.00
_cell.angle_beta   90.00
_cell.angle_gamma   90.00
#
_symmetry.space_group_name_H-M   'P 1'
#
loop_
_entity.id
_entity.type
_entity.pdbx_description
1 polymer ?
#
loop_
_entity_poly.entity_id
_entity_poly.type
_entity_poly.pdbx_seq_one_letter_code
_entity_poly.pdbx_strand_id
1 'polypeptide(L)'
;MPPSLLQRLPLPLWPPPAATAAPAASARCPFCSSDEDVEHLFLRYTGVATIWHAFGLDEQQIASLPQLEGVWDIPPPGQPATPRVWHTILLAVMWNIWKRRNNKVFNSVDDPASLVLQRCASDIDLCSHRCKNAESKQQLRNWASYLYVIIS
;
A
#
# COMPACT_ATOMS: atom_id res chain seq x y z
N MET A 1 62.26 1.97 21.11
CA MET A 1 60.94 1.98 20.45
C MET A 1 59.90 1.47 21.45
N PRO A 2 58.96 2.29 21.93
CA PRO A 2 57.90 1.83 22.82
C PRO A 2 56.73 1.22 22.01
N PRO A 3 55.98 0.26 22.58
CA PRO A 3 54.84 -0.34 21.92
C PRO A 3 53.61 0.59 21.95
N SER A 4 52.80 0.42 20.93
CA SER A 4 51.60 1.16 20.51
C SER A 4 50.51 1.36 21.58
N LEU A 5 50.06 2.61 21.71
CA LEU A 5 48.83 3.04 22.38
C LEU A 5 47.60 2.59 21.57
N LEU A 6 47.00 1.45 21.93
CA LEU A 6 45.61 1.15 21.57
C LEU A 6 44.73 1.49 22.77
N GLN A 7 44.30 2.75 22.85
CA GLN A 7 43.19 3.14 23.72
C GLN A 7 41.92 2.49 23.16
N ARG A 8 41.36 1.55 23.92
CA ARG A 8 40.01 1.02 23.69
C ARG A 8 39.00 2.16 23.91
N LEU A 9 38.45 2.70 22.83
CA LEU A 9 37.26 3.54 22.88
C LEU A 9 36.09 2.69 23.44
N PRO A 10 35.35 3.16 24.45
CA PRO A 10 34.17 2.45 24.93
C PRO A 10 33.10 2.40 23.82
N LEU A 11 32.52 1.23 23.62
CA LEU A 11 31.39 1.03 22.71
C LEU A 11 30.21 1.93 23.14
N PRO A 12 29.47 2.54 22.20
CA PRO A 12 28.30 3.33 22.55
C PRO A 12 27.28 2.44 23.28
N LEU A 13 26.90 2.86 24.49
CA LEU A 13 25.84 2.22 25.26
C LEU A 13 24.52 2.48 24.52
N TRP A 14 23.99 1.43 23.90
CA TRP A 14 22.64 1.38 23.34
C TRP A 14 21.68 0.85 24.43
N PRO A 15 20.46 1.41 24.59
CA PRO A 15 19.83 2.47 23.80
C PRO A 15 20.10 3.88 24.37
N PRO A 16 19.93 4.94 23.56
CA PRO A 16 20.02 6.32 24.06
C PRO A 16 18.93 6.61 25.11
N PRO A 17 19.17 7.53 26.06
CA PRO A 17 18.15 7.97 27.00
C PRO A 17 16.96 8.54 26.23
N ALA A 18 15.76 8.20 26.69
CA ALA A 18 14.47 8.50 26.06
C ALA A 18 14.47 9.86 25.36
N ALA A 19 14.70 9.84 24.05
CA ALA A 19 14.31 10.94 23.21
C ALA A 19 12.81 11.02 23.36
N THR A 20 12.32 12.03 24.06
CA THR A 20 10.94 12.48 23.97
C THR A 20 10.70 12.62 22.48
N ALA A 21 10.01 11.65 21.87
CA ALA A 21 9.66 11.70 20.47
C ALA A 21 8.79 12.95 20.36
N ALA A 22 9.37 14.05 19.90
CA ALA A 22 8.59 15.14 19.37
C ALA A 22 7.61 14.49 18.39
N PRO A 23 6.30 14.75 18.48
CA PRO A 23 5.38 14.24 17.47
C PRO A 23 5.99 14.63 16.13
N ALA A 24 6.32 13.64 15.31
CA ALA A 24 6.86 13.87 13.98
C ALA A 24 5.90 14.89 13.35
N ALA A 25 6.41 16.07 12.99
CA ALA A 25 5.58 17.09 12.34
C ALA A 25 4.81 16.37 11.24
N SER A 26 3.47 16.45 11.28
CA SER A 26 2.59 15.74 10.35
C SER A 26 3.18 15.94 8.96
N ALA A 27 3.69 14.86 8.35
CA ALA A 27 4.26 14.98 7.01
C ALA A 27 3.10 15.41 6.10
N ARG A 28 3.26 16.48 5.34
CA ARG A 28 2.22 16.85 4.37
C ARG A 28 2.14 15.79 3.28
N CYS A 29 0.93 15.51 2.82
CA CYS A 29 0.71 14.61 1.71
C CYS A 29 1.50 15.10 0.49
N PRO A 30 2.26 14.26 -0.21
CA PRO A 30 3.06 14.70 -1.37
C PRO A 30 2.20 15.00 -2.60
N PHE A 31 0.89 14.72 -2.52
CA PHE A 31 -0.06 14.95 -3.61
C PHE A 31 -1.02 16.13 -3.35
N CYS A 32 -1.21 16.54 -2.09
CA CYS A 32 -2.11 17.64 -1.73
C CYS A 32 -1.53 18.46 -0.57
N SER A 33 -2.28 19.43 -0.02
CA SER A 33 -1.78 20.27 1.09
C SER A 33 -2.22 19.82 2.48
N SER A 34 -2.97 18.73 2.58
CA SER A 34 -3.43 18.15 3.86
C SER A 34 -2.30 17.42 4.57
N ASP A 35 -2.47 17.24 5.88
CA ASP A 35 -1.63 16.34 6.66
C ASP A 35 -1.81 14.90 6.17
N GLU A 36 -0.70 14.17 6.04
CA GLU A 36 -0.71 12.76 5.66
C GLU A 36 -0.76 11.88 6.91
N ASP A 37 -1.82 11.11 7.01
CA ASP A 37 -1.92 9.93 7.85
C ASP A 37 -2.29 8.71 6.99
N VAL A 38 -2.47 7.55 7.63
CA VAL A 38 -2.78 6.29 6.97
C VAL A 38 -4.12 6.39 6.24
N GLU A 39 -5.14 6.91 6.92
CA GLU A 39 -6.50 7.08 6.37
C GLU A 39 -6.52 8.08 5.21
N HIS A 40 -5.74 9.16 5.29
CA HIS A 40 -5.61 10.14 4.22
C HIS A 40 -5.05 9.47 2.97
N LEU A 41 -3.94 8.74 3.11
CA LEU A 41 -3.26 8.10 2.00
C LEU A 41 -4.13 7.04 1.31
N PHE A 42 -4.81 6.20 2.09
CA PHE A 42 -5.53 5.04 1.55
C PHE A 42 -7.02 5.27 1.29
N LEU A 43 -7.67 6.23 1.98
CA LEU A 43 -9.13 6.39 1.96
C LEU A 43 -9.60 7.77 1.51
N ARG A 44 -8.94 8.86 1.94
CA ARG A 44 -9.47 10.23 1.75
C ARG A 44 -8.86 10.99 0.58
N TYR A 45 -7.63 10.69 0.19
CA TYR A 45 -6.99 11.37 -0.92
C TYR A 45 -7.73 11.06 -2.22
N THR A 46 -8.29 12.08 -2.88
CA THR A 46 -9.12 11.91 -4.08
C THR A 46 -8.42 11.15 -5.22
N GLY A 47 -7.08 11.21 -5.27
CA GLY A 47 -6.30 10.47 -6.26
C GLY A 47 -6.27 8.95 -6.07
N VAL A 48 -6.85 8.39 -5.00
CA VAL A 48 -7.08 6.93 -4.84
C VAL A 48 -8.49 6.48 -5.25
N ALA A 49 -9.43 7.41 -5.45
CA ALA A 49 -10.82 7.07 -5.81
C ALA A 49 -10.89 6.23 -7.11
N THR A 50 -10.16 6.66 -8.16
CA THR A 50 -10.08 5.92 -9.43
C THR A 50 -9.48 4.53 -9.26
N ILE A 51 -8.55 4.36 -8.31
CA ILE A 51 -7.94 3.05 -8.04
C ILE A 51 -8.97 2.13 -7.40
N TRP A 52 -9.65 2.58 -6.34
CA TRP A 52 -10.69 1.79 -5.67
C TRP A 52 -11.89 1.48 -6.57
N HIS A 53 -12.28 2.43 -7.41
CA HIS A 53 -13.38 2.26 -8.36
C HIS A 53 -13.11 1.13 -9.37
N ALA A 54 -11.86 0.93 -9.79
CA ALA A 54 -11.50 -0.19 -10.67
C ALA A 54 -11.75 -1.56 -10.01
N PHE A 55 -11.79 -1.62 -8.68
CA PHE A 55 -12.15 -2.82 -7.91
C PHE A 55 -13.64 -2.86 -7.54
N GLY A 56 -14.46 -1.99 -8.14
CA GLY A 56 -15.90 -1.90 -7.89
C GLY A 56 -16.26 -1.27 -6.54
N LEU A 57 -15.31 -0.61 -5.88
CA LEU A 57 -15.53 0.06 -4.60
C LEU A 57 -15.86 1.53 -4.83
N ASP A 58 -16.98 1.97 -4.26
CA ASP A 58 -17.44 3.34 -4.39
C ASP A 58 -16.58 4.32 -3.59
N GLU A 59 -16.34 5.51 -4.16
CA GLU A 59 -15.52 6.54 -3.53
C GLU A 59 -16.09 7.00 -2.19
N GLN A 60 -17.40 7.21 -2.10
CA GLN A 60 -18.05 7.67 -0.87
C GLN A 60 -18.02 6.56 0.18
N GLN A 61 -18.23 5.30 -0.22
CA GLN A 61 -18.10 4.15 0.67
C GLN A 61 -16.70 4.12 1.32
N ILE A 62 -15.64 4.17 0.50
CA ILE A 62 -14.26 4.13 0.99
C ILE A 62 -13.91 5.38 1.82
N ALA A 63 -14.24 6.57 1.33
CA ALA A 63 -13.94 7.81 2.00
C ALA A 63 -14.76 8.03 3.28
N SER A 64 -15.84 7.27 3.49
CA SER A 64 -16.63 7.30 4.74
C SER A 64 -16.07 6.42 5.85
N LEU A 65 -15.18 5.47 5.53
CA LEU A 65 -14.62 4.55 6.53
C LEU A 65 -13.85 5.34 7.60
N PRO A 66 -14.12 5.12 8.90
CA PRO A 66 -13.43 5.86 9.96
C PRO A 66 -11.96 5.47 10.08
N GLN A 67 -11.63 4.21 9.76
CA GLN A 67 -10.31 3.60 9.87
C GLN A 67 -10.07 2.66 8.69
N LEU A 68 -8.80 2.49 8.33
CA LEU A 68 -8.38 1.62 7.21
C LEU A 68 -8.83 0.17 7.38
N GLU A 69 -8.91 -0.33 8.60
CA GLU A 69 -9.33 -1.70 8.91
C GLU A 69 -10.73 -2.02 8.39
N GLY A 70 -11.61 -1.03 8.27
CA GLY A 70 -12.96 -1.24 7.74
C GLY A 70 -12.97 -1.72 6.28
N VAL A 71 -11.88 -1.56 5.54
CA VAL A 71 -11.75 -2.06 4.16
C VAL A 71 -11.82 -3.60 4.12
N TRP A 72 -11.37 -4.29 5.17
CA TRP A 72 -11.36 -5.76 5.21
C TRP A 72 -12.75 -6.38 5.30
N ASP A 73 -13.74 -5.61 5.76
CA ASP A 73 -15.13 -6.04 5.94
C ASP A 73 -16.00 -5.79 4.71
N ILE A 74 -15.49 -5.08 3.71
CA ILE A 74 -16.20 -4.83 2.45
C ILE A 74 -16.20 -6.12 1.62
N PRO A 75 -17.36 -6.65 1.18
CA PRO A 75 -17.39 -7.83 0.33
C PRO A 75 -16.89 -7.53 -1.10
N PRO A 76 -16.35 -8.52 -1.83
CA PRO A 76 -15.92 -8.33 -3.22
C PRO A 76 -17.12 -7.98 -4.12
N PRO A 77 -17.10 -6.84 -4.84
CA PRO A 77 -18.18 -6.46 -5.72
C PRO A 77 -18.08 -7.19 -7.06
N GLY A 78 -19.22 -7.64 -7.58
CA GLY A 78 -19.36 -8.21 -8.92
C GLY A 78 -18.78 -9.62 -9.09
N GLN A 79 -17.47 -9.79 -8.94
CA GLN A 79 -16.79 -11.06 -9.17
C GLN A 79 -16.69 -11.91 -7.89
N PRO A 80 -16.98 -13.22 -7.95
CA PRO A 80 -16.81 -14.11 -6.80
C PRO A 80 -15.34 -14.16 -6.36
N ALA A 81 -15.10 -13.85 -5.08
CA ALA A 81 -13.84 -14.10 -4.41
C ALA A 81 -14.10 -14.66 -3.01
N THR A 82 -13.36 -15.69 -2.64
CA THR A 82 -13.30 -16.10 -1.23
C THR A 82 -12.72 -14.95 -0.37
N PRO A 83 -13.04 -14.85 0.93
CA PRO A 83 -12.52 -13.78 1.79
C PRO A 83 -10.99 -13.66 1.74
N ARG A 84 -10.29 -14.80 1.71
CA ARG A 84 -8.83 -14.85 1.59
C ARG A 84 -8.31 -14.26 0.28
N VAL A 85 -8.95 -14.58 -0.85
CA VAL A 85 -8.59 -14.03 -2.15
C VAL A 85 -8.86 -12.53 -2.17
N TRP A 86 -10.02 -12.11 -1.66
CA TRP A 86 -10.38 -10.70 -1.60
C TRP A 86 -9.41 -9.88 -0.76
N HIS A 87 -9.05 -10.34 0.44
CA HIS A 87 -8.03 -9.71 1.26
C HIS A 87 -6.66 -9.66 0.58
N THR A 88 -6.30 -10.69 -0.21
CA THR A 88 -5.06 -10.69 -1.01
C THR A 88 -5.09 -9.59 -2.08
N ILE A 89 -6.25 -9.39 -2.73
CA ILE A 89 -6.45 -8.34 -3.72
C ILE A 89 -6.35 -6.96 -3.06
N LEU A 90 -7.08 -6.73 -1.96
CA LEU A 90 -7.03 -5.48 -1.20
C LEU A 90 -5.60 -5.13 -0.75
N LEU A 91 -4.83 -6.11 -0.25
CA LEU A 91 -3.42 -5.93 0.08
C LEU A 91 -2.59 -5.52 -1.13
N ALA A 92 -2.81 -6.11 -2.31
CA ALA A 92 -2.12 -5.73 -3.54
C ALA A 92 -2.44 -4.28 -3.94
N VAL A 93 -3.69 -3.84 -3.78
CA VAL A 93 -4.09 -2.45 -4.05
C VAL A 93 -3.39 -1.48 -3.12
N MET A 94 -3.48 -1.71 -1.81
CA MET A 94 -2.86 -0.85 -0.80
C MET A 94 -1.33 -0.81 -0.98
N TRP A 95 -0.70 -1.94 -1.28
CA TRP A 95 0.72 -2.00 -1.58
C TRP A 95 1.10 -1.09 -2.77
N ASN A 96 0.29 -1.09 -3.82
CA ASN A 96 0.54 -0.27 -5.01
C ASN A 96 0.27 1.22 -4.80
N ILE A 97 -0.72 1.59 -3.97
CA ILE A 97 -0.93 2.98 -3.53
C ILE A 97 0.29 3.47 -2.74
N TRP A 98 0.78 2.66 -1.79
CA TRP A 98 1.97 2.99 -1.02
C TRP A 98 3.23 3.12 -1.90
N LYS A 99 3.41 2.23 -2.89
CA LYS A 99 4.50 2.34 -3.88
C LYS A 99 4.42 3.65 -4.67
N ARG A 100 3.23 4.07 -5.13
CA ARG A 100 3.04 5.36 -5.81
C ARG A 100 3.44 6.53 -4.91
N ARG A 101 3.00 6.54 -3.65
CA ARG A 101 3.40 7.56 -2.66
C ARG A 101 4.91 7.62 -2.47
N ASN A 102 5.57 6.48 -2.32
CA ASN A 102 7.02 6.45 -2.18
C ASN A 102 7.74 6.93 -3.43
N ASN A 103 7.27 6.56 -4.62
CA ASN A 103 7.85 7.04 -5.87
C ASN A 103 7.75 8.58 -5.97
N LYS A 104 6.62 9.15 -5.52
CA LYS A 104 6.45 10.59 -5.43
C LYS A 104 7.42 11.24 -4.45
N VAL A 105 7.57 10.68 -3.24
CA VAL A 105 8.42 11.26 -2.18
C VAL A 105 9.91 11.14 -2.53
N PHE A 106 10.36 9.97 -2.97
CA PHE A 106 11.79 9.70 -3.13
C PHE A 106 12.33 10.03 -4.52
N ASN A 107 11.48 9.96 -5.56
CA ASN A 107 11.89 10.16 -6.95
C ASN A 107 11.18 11.35 -7.63
N SER A 108 10.26 12.04 -6.93
CA SER A 108 9.43 13.12 -7.50
C SER A 108 8.55 12.68 -8.68
N VAL A 109 8.28 11.37 -8.82
CA VAL A 109 7.46 10.81 -9.90
C VAL A 109 6.04 10.54 -9.39
N ASP A 110 5.04 11.16 -10.01
CA ASP A 110 3.63 10.83 -9.77
C ASP A 110 3.17 9.79 -10.81
N ASP A 111 3.05 8.53 -10.38
CA ASP A 111 2.56 7.47 -11.25
C ASP A 111 1.05 7.67 -11.53
N PRO A 112 0.60 7.65 -12.80
CA PRO A 112 -0.81 7.74 -13.12
C PRO A 112 -1.58 6.51 -12.60
N ALA A 113 -2.88 6.67 -12.34
CA ALA A 113 -3.72 5.60 -11.82
C ALA A 113 -3.68 4.33 -12.70
N SER A 114 -3.62 4.47 -14.02
CA SER A 114 -3.47 3.35 -14.96
C SER A 114 -2.23 2.50 -14.70
N LEU A 115 -1.08 3.14 -14.41
CA LEU A 115 0.16 2.43 -14.07
C LEU A 115 0.06 1.73 -12.71
N VAL A 116 -0.59 2.36 -11.73
CA VAL A 116 -0.85 1.74 -10.44
C VAL A 116 -1.71 0.48 -10.61
N LEU A 117 -2.80 0.58 -11.38
CA LEU A 117 -3.69 -0.54 -11.67
C LEU A 117 -2.99 -1.67 -12.44
N GLN A 118 -2.09 -1.33 -13.38
CA GLN A 118 -1.29 -2.34 -14.09
C GLN A 118 -0.39 -3.13 -13.14
N ARG A 119 0.22 -2.43 -12.18
CA ARG A 119 1.04 -3.06 -11.13
C ARG A 119 0.18 -3.89 -10.18
N CYS A 120 -1.04 -3.44 -9.84
CA CYS A 120 -2.00 -4.25 -9.08
C CYS A 120 -2.33 -5.56 -9.82
N ALA A 121 -2.66 -5.48 -11.11
CA ALA A 121 -2.95 -6.67 -11.93
C ALA A 121 -1.77 -7.64 -11.97
N SER A 122 -0.55 -7.12 -12.10
CA SER A 122 0.68 -7.92 -12.08
C SER A 122 0.93 -8.59 -10.72
N ASP A 123 0.75 -7.85 -9.62
CA ASP A 123 0.92 -8.37 -8.26
C ASP A 123 -0.15 -9.44 -7.91
N ILE A 124 -1.39 -9.25 -8.36
CA ILE A 124 -2.49 -10.22 -8.20
C ILE A 124 -2.21 -11.49 -9.02
N ASP A 125 -1.76 -11.36 -10.27
CA ASP A 125 -1.40 -12.52 -11.10
C ASP A 125 -0.23 -13.30 -10.49
N LEU A 126 0.80 -12.59 -10.00
CA LEU A 126 1.92 -13.19 -9.27
C LEU A 126 1.46 -13.96 -8.03
N CYS A 127 0.52 -13.42 -7.26
CA CYS A 127 -0.11 -14.11 -6.14
C CYS A 127 -0.82 -15.40 -6.59
N SER A 128 -1.43 -15.43 -7.78
CA SER A 128 -2.05 -16.63 -8.34
C SER A 128 -1.07 -17.79 -8.52
N HIS A 129 0.19 -17.48 -8.88
CA HIS A 129 1.25 -18.47 -9.02
C HIS A 129 1.72 -19.05 -7.67
N ARG A 130 1.51 -18.31 -6.56
CA ARG A 130 1.86 -18.74 -5.20
C ARG A 130 0.74 -19.53 -4.52
N CYS A 131 -0.47 -19.50 -5.08
CA CYS A 131 -1.62 -20.25 -4.56
C CYS A 131 -1.54 -21.74 -4.93
N LYS A 132 -1.69 -22.60 -3.91
CA LYS A 132 -1.83 -24.06 -4.09
C LYS A 132 -3.26 -24.50 -4.38
N ASN A 133 -4.24 -23.76 -3.88
CA ASN A 133 -5.65 -24.04 -4.10
C ASN A 133 -6.06 -23.58 -5.51
N ALA A 134 -6.67 -24.48 -6.28
CA ALA A 134 -7.03 -24.25 -7.68
C ALA A 134 -8.13 -23.18 -7.84
N GLU A 135 -9.12 -23.15 -6.95
CA GLU A 135 -10.19 -22.17 -6.96
C GLU A 135 -9.65 -20.75 -6.68
N SER A 136 -8.87 -20.58 -5.60
CA SER A 136 -8.27 -19.29 -5.26
C SER A 136 -7.34 -18.78 -6.37
N LYS A 137 -6.56 -19.70 -6.98
CA LYS A 137 -5.71 -19.38 -8.13
C LYS A 137 -6.53 -18.89 -9.31
N GLN A 138 -7.64 -19.54 -9.64
CA GLN A 138 -8.50 -19.11 -10.73
C GLN A 138 -9.17 -17.77 -10.43
N GLN A 139 -9.65 -17.55 -9.20
CA GLN A 139 -10.23 -16.27 -8.77
C GLN A 139 -9.22 -15.12 -8.93
N LEU A 140 -7.98 -15.28 -8.47
CA LEU A 140 -6.93 -14.26 -8.64
C LEU A 140 -6.65 -13.96 -10.12
N ARG A 141 -6.58 -14.99 -10.98
CA ARG A 141 -6.36 -14.80 -12.43
C ARG A 141 -7.52 -14.07 -13.10
N ASN A 142 -8.76 -14.34 -12.69
CA ASN A 142 -9.94 -13.65 -13.20
C ASN A 142 -9.88 -12.16 -12.85
N TRP A 143 -9.53 -11.83 -11.60
CA TRP A 143 -9.35 -10.45 -11.15
C TRP A 143 -8.20 -9.73 -11.89
N ALA A 144 -7.04 -10.38 -12.05
CA ALA A 144 -5.93 -9.81 -12.81
C ALA A 144 -6.32 -9.53 -14.27
N SER A 145 -6.98 -10.50 -14.92
CA SER A 145 -7.44 -10.37 -16.31
C SER A 145 -8.45 -9.24 -16.46
N TYR A 146 -9.41 -9.13 -15.54
CA TYR A 146 -10.40 -8.06 -15.49
C TYR A 146 -9.75 -6.67 -15.41
N LEU A 147 -8.75 -6.50 -14.55
CA LEU A 147 -8.00 -5.24 -14.47
C LEU A 147 -7.28 -4.93 -15.78
N TYR A 148 -6.61 -5.91 -16.41
CA TYR A 148 -5.96 -5.69 -17.70
C TYR A 148 -6.95 -5.22 -18.78
N VAL A 149 -8.18 -5.74 -18.78
CA VAL A 149 -9.24 -5.29 -19.70
C VAL A 149 -9.67 -3.84 -19.42
N ILE A 150 -9.78 -3.43 -18.16
CA ILE A 150 -10.21 -2.06 -17.80
C ILE A 150 -9.13 -1.01 -18.09
N ILE A 151 -7.85 -1.40 -18.01
CA ILE A 151 -6.72 -0.48 -18.21
C ILE A 151 -6.40 -0.29 -19.70
N SER A 152 -6.82 -1.23 -20.57
CA SER A 152 -6.59 -1.21 -22.02
C SER A 152 -7.51 -0.22 -22.75
#